data_AF-W9I3S3-F1
#
_entry.id   AF-W9I3S3-F1
#
_cell.length_a   1.000
_cell.length_b   1.000
_cell.length_c   1.000
_cell.angle_alpha   90.00
_cell.angle_beta   90.00
_cell.angle_gamma   90.00
#
_symmetry.space_group_name_H-M   'P 1'
#
loop_
_entity.id
_entity.type
_entity.pdbx_description
1 polymer ?
#
loop_
_entity_poly.entity_id
_entity_poly.type
_entity_poly.pdbx_seq_one_letter_code
_entity_poly.pdbx_strand_id
1 'polypeptide(L)' 'MAPKLLTDLPSEIRQQIFRECLKVDGGYVYNAETDKLTNADEARTPIDLSLRYTCRSIARDTRTIPLAVNTIHFSTSDN' A
#
# COMPACT_ATOMS: atom_id res chain seq x y z
N MET A 1 -12.06 -2.25 28.24
CA MET A 1 -11.77 -3.17 27.11
C MET A 1 -10.52 -2.66 26.42
N ALA A 2 -9.49 -3.50 26.24
CA ALA A 2 -8.32 -3.10 25.46
C ALA A 2 -8.72 -2.96 23.97
N PRO A 3 -8.18 -1.96 23.25
CA PRO A 3 -8.42 -1.84 21.82
C PRO A 3 -7.86 -3.07 21.11
N LYS A 4 -8.71 -3.73 20.30
CA LYS A 4 -8.27 -4.84 19.43
C LYS A 4 -7.46 -4.24 18.30
N LEU A 5 -6.25 -4.74 18.08
CA LEU A 5 -5.41 -4.30 16.98
C LEU A 5 -5.91 -4.95 15.69
N LEU A 6 -5.71 -4.27 14.56
CA LEU A 6 -6.04 -4.82 13.24
C LEU A 6 -5.37 -6.18 13.02
N THR A 7 -4.17 -6.39 13.57
CA THR A 7 -3.40 -7.64 13.51
C THR A 7 -4.06 -8.83 14.22
N ASP A 8 -4.94 -8.56 15.17
CA ASP A 8 -5.64 -9.59 15.95
C ASP A 8 -6.83 -10.19 15.18
N LEU A 9 -7.15 -9.62 14.02
CA LEU A 9 -8.23 -10.09 13.15
C LEU A 9 -7.73 -11.17 12.18
N PRO A 10 -8.58 -12.17 11.85
CA PRO A 10 -8.32 -13.10 10.76
C PRO A 10 -7.94 -12.39 9.46
N SER A 11 -7.13 -13.06 8.64
CA SER A 11 -6.59 -12.47 7.42
C SER A 11 -7.69 -12.00 6.47
N GLU A 12 -8.77 -12.75 6.37
CA GLU A 12 -9.95 -12.52 5.55
C GLU A 12 -10.64 -11.21 5.95
N ILE A 13 -10.81 -11.00 7.26
CA ILE A 13 -11.43 -9.80 7.82
C ILE A 13 -10.52 -8.58 7.59
N ARG A 14 -9.20 -8.73 7.80
CA ARG A 14 -8.24 -7.66 7.49
C ARG A 14 -8.29 -7.27 6.01
N GLN A 15 -8.32 -8.24 5.12
CA GLN A 15 -8.39 -8.02 3.67
C GLN A 15 -9.71 -7.33 3.27
N GLN A 16 -10.83 -7.69 3.90
CA GLN A 16 -12.10 -7.05 3.62
C GLN A 16 -12.15 -5.61 4.15
N ILE A 17 -11.61 -5.34 5.34
CA ILE A 17 -11.46 -3.98 5.85
C ILE A 17 -10.59 -3.16 4.91
N PHE A 18 -9.45 -3.69 4.46
CA PHE A 18 -8.61 -2.99 3.49
C PHE A 18 -9.36 -2.70 2.20
N ARG A 19 -10.11 -3.66 1.65
CA ARG A 19 -10.92 -3.44 0.44
C ARG A 19 -11.91 -2.30 0.62
N GLU A 20 -12.67 -2.28 1.71
CA GLU A 20 -13.66 -1.22 1.94
C GLU A 20 -13.00 0.13 2.22
N CYS A 21 -11.87 0.19 2.95
CA CYS A 21 -11.13 1.43 3.17
C CYS A 21 -10.45 1.97 1.91
N LEU A 22 -10.07 1.09 0.98
CA LEU A 22 -9.40 1.43 -0.28
C LEU A 22 -10.37 1.70 -1.42
N LYS A 23 -11.65 1.34 -1.24
CA LYS A 23 -12.67 1.48 -2.28
C LYS A 23 -13.08 2.94 -2.38
N VAL A 24 -12.66 3.59 -3.45
CA VAL A 24 -13.08 4.94 -3.83
C VAL A 24 -13.84 4.84 -5.14
N ASP A 25 -14.92 5.62 -5.27
CA ASP A 25 -15.68 5.68 -6.52
C ASP A 25 -14.81 6.25 -7.65
N GLY A 26 -14.84 5.61 -8.81
CA GLY A 26 -13.92 5.91 -9.92
C GLY A 26 -12.46 5.48 -9.70
N GLY A 27 -12.07 5.04 -8.50
CA GLY A 27 -10.74 4.54 -8.19
C GLY A 27 -9.68 5.63 -8.04
N TYR A 28 -8.43 5.29 -8.39
CA TYR A 28 -7.28 6.18 -8.29
C TYR A 28 -6.68 6.47 -9.67
N VAL A 29 -6.26 7.71 -9.87
CA VAL A 29 -5.55 8.15 -11.08
C VAL A 29 -4.17 8.69 -10.73
N TYR A 30 -3.21 8.48 -11.63
CA TYR A 30 -1.88 9.03 -11.49
C TYR A 30 -1.88 10.49 -11.99
N ASN A 31 -1.44 11.42 -11.14
CA ASN A 31 -1.23 12.82 -11.49
C ASN A 31 0.24 13.05 -11.83
N ALA A 32 0.52 13.24 -13.12
CA ALA A 32 1.88 13.45 -13.64
C ALA A 32 2.51 14.79 -13.21
N GLU A 33 1.71 15.83 -12.96
CA GLU A 33 2.22 17.15 -12.54
C GLU A 33 2.81 17.11 -11.13
N THR A 34 2.27 16.24 -10.28
CA THR A 34 2.68 16.12 -8.86
C THR A 34 3.43 14.83 -8.55
N ASP A 35 3.60 13.96 -9.56
CA ASP A 35 4.15 12.61 -9.46
C ASP A 35 3.50 11.78 -8.33
N LYS A 36 2.18 11.88 -8.20
CA LYS A 36 1.42 11.29 -7.08
C LYS A 36 0.14 10.63 -7.56
N LEU A 37 -0.24 9.58 -6.84
CA LEU A 37 -1.57 9.00 -6.95
C LEU A 37 -2.60 9.94 -6.29
N THR A 38 -3.72 10.18 -6.97
CA THR A 38 -4.87 10.95 -6.47
C THR A 38 -6.16 10.16 -6.67
N ASN A 39 -7.23 10.53 -5.98
CA ASN A 39 -8.56 10.00 -6.28
C ASN A 39 -8.97 10.40 -7.70
N ALA A 40 -9.75 9.55 -8.36
CA ALA A 40 -10.28 9.78 -9.70
C ALA A 40 -11.40 10.81 -9.75
N ASP A 41 -11.79 11.39 -8.61
CA ASP A 41 -12.84 12.39 -8.54
C ASP A 41 -12.41 13.72 -9.17
N GLU A 42 -13.36 14.42 -9.78
CA GLU A 42 -13.10 15.74 -10.37
C GLU A 42 -12.70 16.77 -9.30
N ALA A 43 -13.13 16.56 -8.06
CA ALA A 43 -12.76 17.37 -6.90
C ALA A 43 -11.30 17.18 -6.44
N ARG A 44 -10.56 16.19 -7.00
CA ARG A 44 -9.20 15.81 -6.59
C ARG A 44 -9.07 15.68 -5.08
N THR A 45 -10.04 15.02 -4.43
CA THR A 45 -10.04 14.86 -2.99
C THR A 45 -8.73 14.17 -2.59
N PRO A 46 -7.99 14.68 -1.60
CA PRO A 46 -6.74 14.06 -1.19
C PRO A 46 -6.98 12.64 -0.68
N ILE A 47 -6.16 11.68 -1.13
CA ILE A 47 -6.14 10.33 -0.56
C ILE A 47 -5.99 10.42 0.95
N ASP A 48 -6.82 9.66 1.67
CA ASP A 48 -6.84 9.61 3.12
C ASP A 48 -5.42 9.46 3.69
N LEU A 49 -5.10 10.31 4.67
CA LEU A 49 -3.76 10.42 5.21
C LEU A 49 -3.36 9.16 5.97
N SER A 50 -4.31 8.50 6.65
CA SER A 50 -4.06 7.28 7.40
C SER A 50 -3.64 6.15 6.46
N LEU A 51 -4.30 6.02 5.31
CA LEU A 51 -3.93 5.07 4.26
C LEU A 51 -2.50 5.29 3.76
N ARG A 52 -2.12 6.54 3.47
CA ARG A 52 -0.74 6.84 3.02
C ARG A 52 0.29 6.49 4.08
N TYR A 53 -0.01 6.71 5.36
CA TYR A 53 0.90 6.33 6.44
C TYR A 53 1.00 4.82 6.62
N THR A 54 -0.12 4.10 6.55
CA THR A 54 -0.15 2.63 6.62
C THR A 54 0.66 2.00 5.48
N CYS A 55 0.41 2.40 4.23
CA CYS A 55 1.17 1.90 3.08
C CYS A 55 2.67 2.21 3.20
N ARG A 56 3.02 3.42 3.69
CA ARG A 56 4.42 3.81 3.90
C ARG A 56 5.09 3.02 5.01
N SER A 57 4.38 2.75 6.11
CA SER A 57 4.89 1.90 7.19
C SER A 57 5.16 0.50 6.67
N ILE A 58 4.18 -0.12 6.00
CA ILE A 58 4.32 -1.46 5.41
C ILE A 58 5.50 -1.50 4.42
N ALA A 59 5.61 -0.52 3.52
CA ALA A 59 6.71 -0.47 2.55
C ALA A 59 8.08 -0.32 3.24
N ARG A 60 8.15 0.48 4.31
CA ARG A 60 9.37 0.66 5.10
C ARG A 60 9.74 -0.62 5.86
N ASP A 61 8.77 -1.26 6.49
CA ASP A 61 8.95 -2.45 7.31
C ASP A 61 9.33 -3.67 6.45
N THR A 62 8.81 -3.72 5.21
CA THR A 62 9.09 -4.81 4.27
C THR A 62 10.32 -4.57 3.37
N ARG A 63 10.96 -3.40 3.44
CA ARG A 63 12.03 -2.99 2.51
C ARG A 63 13.18 -4.00 2.35
N THR A 64 13.58 -4.68 3.42
CA THR A 64 14.69 -5.64 3.41
C THR A 64 14.24 -7.09 3.22
N ILE A 65 12.95 -7.37 3.40
CA ILE A 65 12.40 -8.72 3.35
C ILE A 65 12.65 -9.40 1.99
N PRO A 66 12.42 -8.76 0.82
CA PRO A 66 12.69 -9.39 -0.46
C PRO A 66 14.13 -9.88 -0.60
N LEU A 67 15.10 -9.13 -0.07
CA LEU A 67 16.52 -9.52 -0.10
C LEU A 67 16.85 -10.63 0.89
N ALA A 68 16.12 -10.69 2.01
CA ALA A 68 16.36 -11.67 3.07
C ALA A 68 15.73 -13.05 2.79
N VAL A 69 14.63 -13.10 2.05
CA VAL A 69 13.87 -14.35 1.83
C VAL A 69 14.07 -14.96 0.44
N ASN A 70 14.73 -14.26 -0.49
CA ASN A 70 14.98 -14.76 -1.84
C ASN A 70 16.48 -14.93 -2.10
N THR A 71 16.84 -15.97 -2.85
CA THR A 71 18.20 -16.11 -3.40
C THR A 71 18.33 -15.17 -4.59
N ILE A 72 19.25 -14.20 -4.50
CA ILE A 72 19.48 -13.23 -5.57
C ILE A 72 20.65 -13.71 -6.42
N HIS A 73 20.36 -14.00 -7.69
CA HIS A 73 21.39 -14.32 -8.67
C HIS A 73 21.76 -13.05 -9.43
N PHE A 74 23.04 -12.69 -9.40
CA PHE A 74 23.61 -11.67 -10.27
C PHE A 74 24.34 -12.37 -11.40
N SER A 75 24.06 -11.98 -12.64
CA SER A 75 24.85 -12.34 -13.81
C SER A 75 25.28 -11.07 -14.52
N THR A 76 26.53 -11.03 -14.94
CA THR A 76 26.97 -10.10 -15.97
C THR A 76 26.56 -10.69 -17.30
N SER A 77 25.97 -9.89 -18.19
CA SER A 77 25.74 -10.31 -19.56
C SER A 77 27.10 -10.65 -20.17
N ASP A 78 27.38 -11.93 -20.38
CA ASP A 78 28.51 -12.34 -21.20
C ASP A 78 28.15 -11.98 -22.65
N ASN A 79 28.74 -10.91 -23.16
CA ASN A 79 28.85 -10.66 -24.60
C ASN A 79 30.31 -10.47 -24.96
#